data_AF-A0A7X7E0H1-F1
#
_entry.id   AF-A0A7X7E0H1-F1
#
_cell.length_a   1.000
_cell.length_b   1.000
_cell.length_c   1.000
_cell.angle_alpha   90.00
_cell.angle_beta   90.00
_cell.angle_gamma   90.00
#
_symmetry.space_group_name_H-M   'P 1'
#
loop_
_entity.id
_entity.type
_entity.pdbx_description
1 polymer ?
#
loop_
_entity_poly.entity_id
_entity_poly.type
_entity_poly.pdbx_seq_one_letter_code
_entity_poly.pdbx_strand_id
1 'polypeptide(L)'
;MVSSSKDGIRAASVARMWHHDIIHGSSSHGGSSALRQCLRYISNKKSIGITPDGPRGPREIVKPGVAQIAFMSKAPVIALSIKLAHLWRLNSWDRFIIPKPFARLQLIASEPILPDLGCDLDDPVERFRLKIQERLSQNDQLA
;
A
#
# COMPACT_ATOMS: atom_id res chain seq x y z
N MET A 1 6.01 2.19 3.37
CA MET A 1 7.22 1.33 3.27
C MET A 1 8.01 1.75 2.04
N VAL A 2 9.35 1.76 2.08
CA VAL A 2 10.18 2.23 0.95
C VAL A 2 11.36 1.28 0.75
N SER A 3 11.70 0.96 -0.50
CA SER A 3 12.85 0.10 -0.81
C SER A 3 14.17 0.78 -0.42
N SER A 4 15.22 -0.01 -0.21
CA SER A 4 16.57 0.51 0.12
C SER A 4 17.38 0.93 -1.11
N SER A 5 16.76 1.10 -2.28
CA SER A 5 17.45 1.57 -3.49
C SER A 5 17.75 3.07 -3.40
N LYS A 6 18.63 3.59 -4.29
CA LYS A 6 18.93 5.03 -4.38
C LYS A 6 17.66 5.87 -4.57
N ASP A 7 16.76 5.43 -5.44
CA ASP A 7 15.49 6.14 -5.68
C ASP A 7 14.52 5.99 -4.51
N GLY A 8 14.52 4.83 -3.84
CA GLY A 8 13.79 4.64 -2.59
C GLY A 8 14.27 5.60 -1.49
N ILE A 9 15.57 5.82 -1.35
CA ILE A 9 16.11 6.77 -0.37
C ILE A 9 15.64 8.21 -0.68
N ARG A 10 15.59 8.61 -1.96
CA ARG A 10 15.07 9.93 -2.36
C ARG A 10 13.59 10.10 -1.99
N ALA A 11 12.77 9.09 -2.30
CA ALA A 11 11.36 9.08 -1.93
C ALA A 11 11.18 9.13 -0.39
N ALA A 12 12.02 8.41 0.34
CA ALA A 12 12.03 8.42 1.80
C ALA A 12 12.37 9.81 2.38
N SER A 13 13.33 10.52 1.77
CA SER A 13 13.66 11.90 2.18
C SER A 13 12.46 12.83 2.03
N VAL A 14 11.71 12.73 0.93
CA VAL A 14 10.48 13.51 0.73
C VAL A 14 9.41 13.15 1.76
N ALA A 15 9.17 11.86 1.99
CA ALA A 15 8.21 11.42 2.99
C ALA A 15 8.58 11.86 4.42
N ARG A 16 9.87 11.93 4.76
CA ARG A 16 10.34 12.49 6.04
C ARG A 16 10.10 14.00 6.18
N MET A 17 10.19 14.76 5.09
CA MET A 17 9.81 16.19 5.11
C MET A 17 8.33 16.38 5.46
N TRP A 18 7.49 15.37 5.18
CA TRP A 18 6.08 15.33 5.60
C TRP A 18 5.86 14.58 6.92
N HIS A 19 6.90 14.47 7.75
CA HIS A 19 6.86 13.87 9.09
C HIS A 19 6.40 12.40 9.14
N HIS A 20 6.58 11.66 8.04
CA HIS A 20 6.33 10.22 8.05
C HIS A 20 7.52 9.43 8.59
N ASP A 21 7.22 8.46 9.46
CA ASP A 21 8.15 7.40 9.81
C ASP A 21 8.35 6.45 8.61
N ILE A 22 9.61 6.10 8.32
CA ILE A 22 9.95 5.29 7.15
C ILE A 22 10.34 3.87 7.57
N ILE A 23 9.58 2.90 7.09
CA ILE A 23 9.93 1.49 7.16
C ILE A 23 10.67 1.11 5.87
N HIS A 24 11.95 0.76 6.00
CA HIS A 24 12.78 0.32 4.87
C HIS A 24 12.60 -1.18 4.60
N GLY A 25 12.35 -1.51 3.34
CA GLY A 25 12.34 -2.88 2.83
C GLY A 25 11.46 -3.05 1.58
N SER A 26 11.59 -4.23 0.98
CA SER A 26 10.79 -4.67 -0.15
C SER A 26 10.62 -6.19 -0.12
N SER A 27 9.78 -6.70 -1.01
CA SER A 27 9.66 -8.14 -1.28
C SER A 27 10.97 -8.77 -1.79
N SER A 28 11.95 -7.96 -2.21
CA SER A 28 13.25 -8.41 -2.72
C SER A 28 14.41 -8.26 -1.74
N HIS A 29 14.29 -7.37 -0.75
CA HIS A 29 15.35 -7.08 0.21
C HIS A 29 14.76 -6.57 1.53
N GLY A 30 15.12 -7.20 2.64
CA GLY A 30 14.69 -6.77 3.98
C GLY A 30 13.21 -6.96 4.30
N GLY A 31 12.47 -7.75 3.51
CA GLY A 31 11.01 -7.95 3.68
C GLY A 31 10.61 -8.45 5.08
N SER A 32 11.35 -9.40 5.66
CA SER A 32 11.09 -9.91 7.02
C SER A 32 11.35 -8.86 8.11
N SER A 33 12.34 -7.99 7.92
CA SER A 33 12.59 -6.85 8.82
C SER A 33 11.48 -5.80 8.70
N ALA A 34 11.06 -5.48 7.47
CA ALA A 34 9.99 -4.53 7.21
C ALA A 34 8.65 -5.02 7.78
N LEU A 35 8.33 -6.31 7.61
CA LEU A 35 7.15 -6.94 8.22
C LEU A 35 7.14 -6.77 9.74
N ARG A 36 8.24 -7.11 10.42
CA ARG A 36 8.37 -6.94 11.88
C ARG A 36 8.25 -5.48 12.32
N GLN A 37 8.74 -4.54 11.52
CA GLN A 37 8.55 -3.11 11.78
C GLN A 37 7.08 -2.71 11.63
N CYS A 38 6.40 -3.12 10.56
CA CYS A 38 4.97 -2.86 10.37
C CYS A 38 4.15 -3.35 11.57
N LEU A 39 4.39 -4.59 12.03
CA LEU A 39 3.68 -5.15 13.17
C LEU A 39 3.93 -4.37 14.47
N ARG A 40 5.18 -3.94 14.73
CA ARG A 40 5.51 -3.08 15.88
C ARG A 40 4.82 -1.71 15.82
N TYR A 41 4.74 -1.12 14.64
CA TYR A 41 4.06 0.18 14.48
C TYR A 41 2.57 0.05 14.75
N ILE A 42 1.94 -1.00 14.21
CA ILE A 42 0.52 -1.28 14.44
C ILE A 42 0.25 -1.58 15.93
N SER A 43 1.11 -2.37 16.59
CA SER A 43 0.95 -2.63 18.03
C SER A 43 1.03 -1.36 18.88
N ASN A 44 1.84 -0.38 18.43
CA ASN A 44 1.94 0.96 19.02
C ASN A 44 0.83 1.93 18.57
N LYS A 45 -0.29 1.40 18.04
CA LYS A 45 -1.46 2.18 17.59
C LYS A 45 -1.15 3.18 16.47
N LYS A 46 -0.09 2.96 15.69
CA LYS A 46 0.21 3.75 14.50
C LYS A 46 -0.42 3.13 13.25
N SER A 47 -0.92 3.97 12.36
CA SER A 47 -1.30 3.58 11.00
C SER A 47 -0.08 3.43 10.11
N ILE A 48 -0.13 2.51 9.14
CA ILE A 48 0.93 2.31 8.16
C ILE A 48 0.38 2.46 6.74
N GLY A 49 1.17 3.08 5.86
CA GLY A 49 0.90 3.19 4.43
C GLY A 49 1.73 2.19 3.62
N ILE A 50 1.05 1.43 2.75
CA ILE A 50 1.67 0.46 1.84
C ILE A 50 1.15 0.72 0.43
N THR A 51 2.05 0.88 -0.54
CA THR A 51 1.69 0.81 -1.96
C THR A 51 1.52 -0.66 -2.34
N PRO A 52 0.33 -1.07 -2.83
CA PRO A 52 -0.04 -2.48 -2.84
C PRO A 52 0.66 -3.30 -3.93
N ASP A 53 1.13 -2.68 -5.01
CA ASP A 53 1.75 -3.30 -6.19
C ASP A 53 3.24 -3.59 -6.02
N GLY A 54 3.94 -2.79 -5.22
CA GLY A 54 5.35 -2.98 -4.88
C GLY A 54 6.31 -2.74 -6.06
N PRO A 55 7.63 -2.90 -5.84
CA PRO A 55 8.65 -2.35 -6.73
C PRO A 55 8.83 -3.09 -8.06
N ARG A 56 8.19 -4.23 -8.26
CA ARG A 56 8.34 -5.06 -9.47
C ARG A 56 7.05 -5.20 -10.27
N GLY A 57 5.97 -4.56 -9.83
CA GLY A 57 4.65 -4.76 -10.40
C GLY A 57 4.19 -6.23 -10.36
N PRO A 58 3.24 -6.62 -11.23
CA PRO A 58 2.53 -5.76 -12.17
C PRO A 58 1.78 -4.61 -11.46
N ARG A 59 1.66 -3.49 -12.18
CA ARG A 59 0.96 -2.27 -11.74
C ARG A 59 -0.46 -2.60 -11.29
N GLU A 60 -0.93 -1.91 -10.24
CA GLU A 60 -2.31 -2.02 -9.73
C GLU A 60 -2.71 -3.44 -9.25
N ILE A 61 -1.73 -4.33 -9.03
CA ILE A 61 -1.98 -5.68 -8.52
C ILE A 61 -1.46 -5.84 -7.08
N VAL A 62 -2.39 -5.99 -6.14
CA VAL A 62 -2.12 -6.14 -4.71
C VAL A 62 -1.24 -7.36 -4.44
N LYS A 63 -0.15 -7.16 -3.69
CA LYS A 63 0.75 -8.21 -3.19
C LYS A 63 0.28 -8.79 -1.85
N PRO A 64 0.65 -10.04 -1.51
CA PRO A 64 0.18 -10.70 -0.28
C PRO A 64 0.65 -10.02 1.02
N GLY A 65 1.68 -9.16 0.98
CA GLY A 65 2.25 -8.55 2.18
C GLY A 65 1.26 -7.74 3.02
N VAL A 66 0.33 -7.00 2.40
CA VAL A 66 -0.69 -6.25 3.14
C VAL A 66 -1.67 -7.19 3.85
N ALA A 67 -2.04 -8.29 3.20
CA ALA A 67 -2.91 -9.31 3.79
C ALA A 67 -2.21 -10.03 4.95
N GLN A 68 -0.95 -10.43 4.79
CA GLN A 68 -0.15 -11.03 5.85
C GLN A 68 -0.05 -10.13 7.09
N ILE A 69 0.23 -8.83 6.89
CA ILE A 69 0.27 -7.86 7.98
C ILE A 69 -1.09 -7.77 8.69
N ALA A 70 -2.19 -7.70 7.94
CA ALA A 70 -3.53 -7.62 8.49
C ALA A 70 -3.85 -8.85 9.37
N PHE A 71 -3.58 -10.07 8.89
CA PHE A 71 -3.78 -11.29 9.67
C PHE A 71 -2.95 -11.33 10.95
N MET A 72 -1.65 -11.03 10.85
CA MET A 72 -0.73 -11.09 11.99
C MET A 72 -1.03 -10.00 13.04
N SER A 73 -1.48 -8.82 12.62
CA SER A 73 -1.79 -7.70 13.51
C SER A 73 -3.26 -7.63 13.94
N LYS A 74 -4.14 -8.37 13.26
CA LYS A 74 -5.61 -8.27 13.36
C LYS A 74 -6.13 -6.86 13.06
N ALA A 75 -5.35 -6.04 12.35
CA ALA A 75 -5.73 -4.68 12.01
C ALA A 75 -6.62 -4.64 10.76
N PRO A 76 -7.60 -3.73 10.70
CA PRO A 76 -8.35 -3.50 9.48
C PRO A 76 -7.48 -2.87 8.39
N VAL A 77 -7.82 -3.12 7.13
CA VAL A 77 -7.23 -2.48 5.95
C VAL A 77 -8.23 -1.50 5.36
N ILE A 78 -7.78 -0.29 5.05
CA ILE A 78 -8.55 0.70 4.29
C ILE A 78 -7.95 0.77 2.89
N ALA A 79 -8.74 0.46 1.86
CA ALA A 79 -8.34 0.68 0.48
C ALA A 79 -8.46 2.17 0.16
N LEU A 80 -7.39 2.77 -0.37
CA LEU A 80 -7.31 4.19 -0.70
C LEU A 80 -6.90 4.36 -2.16
N SER A 81 -7.73 5.08 -2.92
CA SER A 81 -7.47 5.46 -4.31
C SER A 81 -7.44 6.97 -4.46
N ILE A 82 -6.75 7.43 -5.50
CA ILE A 82 -6.52 8.86 -5.76
C ILE A 82 -6.89 9.20 -7.20
N LYS A 83 -7.84 10.11 -7.37
CA LYS A 83 -8.20 10.73 -8.65
C LYS A 83 -7.53 12.08 -8.82
N LEU A 84 -7.07 12.36 -10.02
CA LEU A 84 -6.44 13.63 -10.39
C LEU A 84 -7.09 14.20 -11.65
N ALA A 85 -7.54 15.45 -11.60
CA ALA A 85 -8.16 16.12 -12.76
C ALA A 85 -7.16 16.40 -13.88
N HIS A 86 -5.92 16.75 -13.53
CA HIS A 86 -4.86 17.09 -14.47
C HIS A 86 -3.54 16.45 -14.03
N LEU A 87 -2.96 15.65 -14.91
CA LEU A 87 -1.78 14.87 -14.59
C LEU A 87 -0.88 14.67 -15.81
N TRP A 88 0.40 14.39 -15.55
CA TRP A 88 1.30 13.75 -16.50
C TRP A 88 1.44 12.27 -16.13
N ARG A 89 1.37 11.39 -17.14
CA ARG A 89 1.71 9.97 -17.01
C ARG A 89 3.03 9.74 -17.69
N LEU A 90 4.02 9.27 -16.93
CA LEU A 90 5.31 8.88 -17.50
C LEU A 90 5.16 7.57 -18.27
N ASN A 91 6.02 7.38 -19.28
CA ASN A 91 6.10 6.13 -20.03
C ASN A 91 7.01 5.11 -19.34
N SER A 92 6.75 4.87 -18.06
CA SER A 92 7.41 3.86 -17.22
C SER A 92 6.50 2.65 -17.00
N TRP A 93 7.06 1.54 -16.51
CA TRP A 93 6.32 0.29 -16.29
C TRP A 93 5.14 0.47 -15.32
N ASP A 94 5.27 1.38 -14.35
CA ASP A 94 4.27 1.73 -13.34
C ASP A 94 3.32 2.85 -13.79
N ARG A 95 3.54 3.43 -14.98
CA ARG A 95 2.82 4.60 -15.51
C ARG A 95 2.74 5.73 -14.47
N PHE A 96 3.89 6.04 -13.87
CA PHE A 96 4.00 6.98 -12.75
C PHE A 96 3.24 8.28 -13.02
N ILE A 97 2.42 8.68 -12.05
CA ILE A 97 1.53 9.84 -12.17
C ILE A 97 2.17 11.02 -11.45
N ILE A 98 2.36 12.11 -12.18
CA ILE A 98 2.77 13.41 -11.62
C ILE A 98 1.56 14.35 -11.70
N PRO A 99 0.99 14.79 -10.56
CA PRO A 99 -0.02 15.84 -10.55
C PRO A 99 0.50 17.11 -11.21
N LYS A 100 -0.28 17.72 -12.11
CA LYS A 100 0.08 19.07 -12.60
C LYS A 100 -0.10 20.09 -11.47
N PRO A 101 0.63 21.23 -11.49
CA PRO A 101 0.39 22.31 -10.55
C PRO A 101 -1.11 22.68 -10.49
N PHE A 102 -1.63 22.88 -9.28
CA PHE A 102 -3.04 23.21 -9.01
C PHE A 102 -4.06 22.13 -9.42
N ALA A 103 -3.62 20.90 -9.71
CA ALA A 103 -4.54 19.80 -9.96
C ALA A 103 -5.39 19.49 -8.73
N ARG A 104 -6.70 19.37 -8.94
CA ARG A 104 -7.62 18.86 -7.92
C ARG A 104 -7.37 17.38 -7.71
N LEU A 105 -7.25 16.99 -6.44
CA LEU A 105 -7.04 15.62 -6.00
C LEU A 105 -8.27 15.18 -5.20
N GLN A 106 -8.84 14.05 -5.56
CA GLN A 106 -9.94 13.41 -4.83
C GLN A 106 -9.43 12.10 -4.24
N LEU A 107 -9.55 11.97 -2.92
CA LEU A 107 -9.22 10.77 -2.17
C LEU A 107 -10.49 9.95 -1.97
N ILE A 108 -10.40 8.66 -2.26
CA ILE A 108 -11.51 7.72 -2.12
C ILE A 108 -11.05 6.61 -1.20
N ALA A 109 -11.63 6.56 0.00
CA ALA A 109 -11.35 5.56 1.01
C ALA A 109 -12.52 4.59 1.10
N SER A 110 -12.21 3.30 1.25
CA SER A 110 -13.23 2.29 1.52
C SER A 110 -13.62 2.25 2.99
N GLU A 111 -14.74 1.60 3.28
CA GLU A 111 -14.98 1.04 4.62
C GLU A 111 -13.84 0.11 5.06
N PRO A 112 -13.56 0.00 6.38
CA PRO A 112 -12.55 -0.91 6.91
C PRO A 112 -12.80 -2.38 6.53
N ILE A 113 -11.79 -3.03 5.95
CA ILE A 113 -11.82 -4.44 5.59
C ILE A 113 -11.11 -5.22 6.69
N LEU A 114 -11.84 -6.07 7.42
CA LEU A 114 -11.30 -6.90 8.48
C LEU A 114 -10.83 -8.26 7.95
N PRO A 115 -9.66 -8.77 8.36
CA PRO A 115 -9.24 -10.13 8.04
C PRO A 115 -10.17 -11.13 8.72
N ASP A 116 -10.59 -12.15 7.97
CA ASP A 116 -11.42 -13.23 8.51
C ASP A 116 -10.53 -14.22 9.27
N LEU A 117 -10.66 -14.27 10.59
CA LEU A 117 -9.85 -15.11 11.47
C LEU A 117 -10.44 -16.51 11.69
N GLY A 118 -11.47 -16.90 10.92
CA GLY A 118 -12.04 -18.24 10.96
C GLY A 118 -11.04 -19.33 10.57
N CYS A 119 -11.21 -20.52 11.17
CA CYS A 119 -10.23 -21.61 11.11
C CYS A 119 -10.26 -22.47 9.83
N ASP A 120 -11.33 -22.41 9.03
CA ASP A 120 -11.62 -23.40 7.97
C ASP A 120 -11.57 -22.82 6.54
N LEU A 121 -10.71 -21.83 6.30
CA LEU A 121 -10.57 -21.25 4.97
C LEU A 121 -9.32 -21.78 4.26
N ASP A 122 -9.51 -22.34 3.07
CA ASP A 122 -8.40 -22.58 2.14
C ASP A 122 -7.79 -21.24 1.70
N ASP A 123 -6.51 -21.07 2.02
CA ASP A 123 -5.69 -19.86 1.77
C ASP A 123 -6.39 -18.54 2.17
N PRO A 124 -6.51 -18.27 3.49
CA PRO A 124 -7.21 -17.08 3.97
C PRO A 124 -6.49 -15.78 3.59
N VAL A 125 -5.17 -15.84 3.40
CA VAL A 125 -4.34 -14.69 3.02
C VAL A 125 -4.64 -14.29 1.58
N GLU A 126 -4.70 -15.23 0.65
CA GLU A 126 -4.98 -14.95 -0.76
C GLU A 126 -6.41 -14.46 -0.97
N ARG A 127 -7.40 -15.07 -0.29
CA ARG A 127 -8.79 -14.58 -0.33
C ARG A 127 -8.90 -13.14 0.16
N PHE A 128 -8.22 -12.81 1.25
CA PHE A 128 -8.22 -11.44 1.76
C PHE A 128 -7.49 -10.47 0.85
N ARG A 129 -6.37 -10.90 0.22
CA ARG A 129 -5.67 -10.12 -0.81
C ARG A 129 -6.58 -9.78 -1.98
N LEU A 130 -7.36 -10.76 -2.46
CA LEU A 130 -8.35 -10.56 -3.53
C LEU A 130 -9.47 -9.60 -3.11
N LYS A 131 -9.95 -9.67 -1.87
CA LYS A 131 -10.94 -8.72 -1.33
C LYS A 131 -10.40 -7.29 -1.28
N ILE A 132 -9.12 -7.10 -0.91
CA ILE A 132 -8.46 -5.78 -0.95
C ILE A 132 -8.35 -5.29 -2.41
N GLN A 133 -7.96 -6.18 -3.33
CA GLN A 133 -7.88 -5.86 -4.76
C GLN A 133 -9.23 -5.40 -5.31
N GLU A 134 -10.29 -6.14 -5.03
CA GLU A 134 -11.65 -5.79 -5.47
C GLU A 134 -12.05 -4.41 -4.96
N ARG A 135 -11.77 -4.11 -3.69
CA ARG A 135 -12.12 -2.82 -3.10
C ARG A 135 -11.33 -1.66 -3.70
N LEU A 136 -10.03 -1.86 -3.99
CA LEU A 136 -9.24 -0.87 -4.72
C LEU A 136 -9.79 -0.64 -6.14
N SER A 137 -10.14 -1.71 -6.87
CA SER A 137 -10.73 -1.59 -8.20
C SER A 137 -12.07 -0.84 -8.18
N GLN A 138 -12.91 -1.04 -7.15
CA GLN A 138 -14.15 -0.29 -6.96
C GLN A 138 -13.87 1.19 -6.69
N ASN A 139 -12.91 1.49 -5.82
CA ASN A 139 -12.49 2.87 -5.56
C ASN A 139 -11.93 3.54 -6.82
N ASP A 140 -11.16 2.82 -7.64
CA ASP A 140 -10.57 3.33 -8.88
C ASP A 140 -11.63 3.65 -9.95
N GLN A 141 -12.79 2.98 -9.94
CA GLN A 141 -13.93 3.30 -10.81
C GLN A 141 -14.67 4.57 -10.38
N LEU A 142 -14.64 4.88 -9.08
CA LEU A 142 -15.17 6.13 -8.53
C LEU A 142 -14.15 7.28 -8.67
N ALA A 143 -12.87 6.93 -8.76
CA ALA A 143 -11.73 7.79 -9.03
C ALA A 143 -11.64 8.16 -10.52
#